data_AF-A0A929AV71-F1
#
_entry.id   AF-A0A929AV71-F1
#
_cell.length_a   1.000
_cell.length_b   1.000
_cell.length_c   1.000
_cell.angle_alpha   90.00
_cell.angle_beta   90.00
_cell.angle_gamma   90.00
#
_symmetry.space_group_name_H-M   'P 1'
#
loop_
_entity.id
_entity.type
_entity.pdbx_description
1 polymer ?
#
loop_
_entity_poly.entity_id
_entity_poly.type
_entity_poly.pdbx_seq_one_letter_code
_entity_poly.pdbx_strand_id
1 'polypeptide(L)'
;ITPLPTPHQLQPGWTEEGYNVLGWCIIKPAKNVQTLLSTYYTAQLNQQEFARLHNQLTQKLGNYLGKLRQKSLNFEQRLQQSDQADEYRQQADLLMAYLQDWQPGMKAIALQDFETDKPVTISLDPQKNAVQNAQALYKRHQKLKRARGAVEPLLKEVQAEIQYLEQVEASLKLLDTYDTPEDLQTLQEIREELIGQGYLEAPDQGSRTSSEESQPYQYRTPSGFELLIGRNNRQNDQLTFRTAGDYDLWFHTQEIAGSHVLLRLQPGAVPDEADLQFAADLAAHYSRGRQSDQVPVVYTEPKNVYKPKGAKPGMAIYKKERILWGRPQSGGNYRMVDVSP
;
A
#
# COMPACT_ATOMS: atom_id res chain seq x y z
N ILE A 1 -32.61 23.22 14.95
CA ILE A 1 -32.38 24.60 15.40
C ILE A 1 -30.91 24.68 15.79
N THR A 2 -30.08 25.17 14.88
CA THR A 2 -28.64 25.35 15.09
C THR A 2 -28.42 26.39 16.20
N PRO A 3 -27.54 26.16 17.18
CA PRO A 3 -27.31 27.13 18.25
C PRO A 3 -26.80 28.45 17.66
N LEU A 4 -27.31 29.58 18.17
CA LEU A 4 -26.88 30.92 17.77
C LEU A 4 -25.39 31.10 18.10
N PRO A 5 -24.57 31.64 17.18
CA PRO A 5 -23.15 31.87 17.43
C PRO A 5 -22.94 32.92 18.53
N THR A 6 -21.90 32.73 19.33
CA THR A 6 -21.52 33.68 20.38
C THR A 6 -20.90 34.95 19.77
N PRO A 7 -20.94 36.12 20.46
CA PRO A 7 -20.52 37.41 19.90
C PRO A 7 -19.08 37.46 19.33
N HIS A 8 -18.20 36.55 19.79
CA HIS A 8 -16.81 36.45 19.34
C HIS A 8 -16.61 35.62 18.05
N GLN A 9 -17.68 35.04 17.49
CA GLN A 9 -17.65 34.22 16.25
C GLN A 9 -18.24 34.95 15.04
N LEU A 10 -18.68 36.19 15.21
CA LEU A 10 -19.26 36.98 14.13
C LEU A 10 -18.15 37.58 13.26
N GLN A 11 -18.11 37.17 11.99
CA GLN A 11 -17.25 37.78 10.97
C GLN A 11 -18.16 38.55 10.01
N PRO A 12 -18.30 39.87 10.19
CA PRO A 12 -19.10 40.68 9.28
C PRO A 12 -18.41 40.90 7.93
N GLY A 13 -19.14 40.74 6.84
CA GLY A 13 -18.66 41.00 5.49
C GLY A 13 -19.75 41.00 4.44
N TRP A 14 -19.40 41.51 3.26
CA TRP A 14 -20.30 41.57 2.11
C TRP A 14 -20.39 40.21 1.42
N THR A 15 -21.59 39.76 1.11
CA THR A 15 -21.89 38.57 0.32
C THR A 15 -22.40 38.99 -1.06
N GLU A 16 -22.53 38.05 -2.01
CA GLU A 16 -23.11 38.35 -3.34
C GLU A 16 -24.52 38.97 -3.24
N GLU A 17 -25.31 38.58 -2.22
CA GLU A 17 -26.69 39.04 -2.02
C GLU A 17 -26.85 40.16 -0.98
N GLY A 18 -25.77 40.67 -0.35
CA GLY A 18 -25.90 41.69 0.69
C GLY A 18 -24.78 41.70 1.74
N TYR A 19 -25.13 41.81 3.02
CA TYR A 19 -24.19 41.88 4.14
C TYR A 19 -24.52 40.80 5.17
N ASN A 20 -23.53 39.96 5.50
CA ASN A 20 -23.66 38.86 6.44
C ASN A 20 -22.74 39.06 7.63
N VAL A 21 -23.24 38.75 8.83
CA VAL A 21 -22.50 38.87 10.10
C VAL A 21 -21.96 37.51 10.57
N LEU A 22 -22.41 36.42 9.94
CA LEU A 22 -22.10 35.04 10.30
C LEU A 22 -20.82 34.48 9.65
N GLY A 23 -20.10 35.26 8.83
CA GLY A 23 -18.85 34.81 8.21
C GLY A 23 -18.99 34.02 6.90
N TRP A 24 -20.20 33.64 6.51
CA TRP A 24 -20.41 32.77 5.35
C TRP A 24 -20.59 33.55 4.06
N CYS A 25 -20.02 33.02 2.97
CA CYS A 25 -20.10 33.58 1.62
C CYS A 25 -19.55 35.02 1.52
N ILE A 26 -18.66 35.42 2.42
CA ILE A 26 -18.06 36.75 2.40
C ILE A 26 -17.10 36.84 1.21
N ILE A 27 -17.33 37.86 0.39
CA ILE A 27 -16.46 38.27 -0.70
C ILE A 27 -15.14 38.73 -0.07
N LYS A 28 -14.07 37.98 -0.30
CA LYS A 28 -12.73 38.34 0.16
C LYS A 28 -12.20 39.49 -0.73
N PRO A 29 -11.90 40.67 -0.17
CA PRO A 29 -11.38 41.77 -0.96
C PRO A 29 -9.97 41.41 -1.48
N ALA A 30 -9.77 41.52 -2.79
CA ALA A 30 -8.46 41.40 -3.40
C ALA A 30 -7.73 42.76 -3.40
N LYS A 31 -6.41 42.76 -3.22
CA LYS A 31 -5.59 43.99 -3.18
C LYS A 31 -5.68 44.80 -4.47
N ASN A 32 -5.80 44.13 -5.62
CA ASN A 32 -6.01 44.73 -6.93
C ASN A 32 -6.61 43.70 -7.91
N VAL A 33 -7.06 44.17 -9.08
CA VAL A 33 -7.66 43.33 -10.13
C VAL A 33 -6.68 42.24 -10.60
N GLN A 34 -5.38 42.55 -10.66
CA GLN A 34 -4.35 41.59 -11.07
C GLN A 34 -4.29 40.39 -10.13
N THR A 35 -4.30 40.61 -8.81
CA THR A 35 -4.31 39.54 -7.79
C THR A 35 -5.59 38.72 -7.85
N LEU A 36 -6.73 39.36 -8.13
CA LEU A 36 -8.00 38.65 -8.29
C LEU A 36 -7.97 37.72 -9.50
N LEU A 37 -7.59 38.25 -10.67
CA LEU A 37 -7.48 37.46 -11.90
C LEU A 37 -6.45 36.35 -11.76
N SER A 38 -5.27 36.63 -11.19
CA SER A 38 -4.25 35.60 -10.99
C SER A 38 -4.76 34.49 -10.07
N THR A 39 -5.37 34.82 -8.93
CA THR A 39 -5.86 33.80 -7.98
C THR A 39 -6.96 32.93 -8.62
N TYR A 40 -7.91 33.57 -9.32
CA TYR A 40 -9.02 32.86 -9.96
C TYR A 40 -8.54 31.93 -11.09
N TYR A 41 -7.76 32.47 -12.05
CA TYR A 41 -7.31 31.67 -13.19
C TYR A 41 -6.25 30.64 -12.79
N THR A 42 -5.36 30.93 -11.83
CA THR A 42 -4.42 29.94 -11.31
C THR A 42 -5.16 28.80 -10.63
N ALA A 43 -6.18 29.06 -9.81
CA ALA A 43 -6.98 27.99 -9.21
C ALA A 43 -7.68 27.13 -10.29
N GLN A 44 -8.26 27.76 -11.30
CA GLN A 44 -8.94 27.05 -12.39
C GLN A 44 -7.96 26.22 -13.24
N LEU A 45 -6.78 26.75 -13.57
CA LEU A 45 -5.74 26.02 -14.30
C LEU A 45 -5.21 24.85 -13.46
N ASN A 46 -4.91 25.08 -12.18
CA ASN A 46 -4.44 24.03 -11.28
C ASN A 46 -5.46 22.89 -11.16
N GLN A 47 -6.76 23.20 -11.07
CA GLN A 47 -7.82 22.19 -11.03
C GLN A 47 -7.88 21.35 -12.31
N GLN A 48 -7.73 21.99 -13.48
CA GLN A 48 -7.69 21.28 -14.77
C GLN A 48 -6.45 20.42 -14.90
N GLU A 49 -5.29 20.95 -14.50
CA GLU A 49 -4.02 20.21 -14.51
C GLU A 49 -4.06 19.01 -13.55
N PHE A 50 -4.60 19.21 -12.35
CA PHE A 50 -4.84 18.17 -11.36
C PHE A 50 -5.70 17.05 -11.93
N ALA A 51 -6.88 17.38 -12.46
CA ALA A 51 -7.80 16.39 -13.00
C ALA A 51 -7.18 15.63 -14.18
N ARG A 52 -6.43 16.31 -15.06
CA ARG A 52 -5.72 15.68 -16.17
C ARG A 52 -4.64 14.72 -15.67
N LEU A 53 -3.79 15.18 -14.75
CA LEU A 53 -2.66 14.40 -14.24
C LEU A 53 -3.15 13.20 -13.42
N HIS A 54 -4.12 13.40 -12.53
CA HIS A 54 -4.74 12.34 -11.74
C HIS A 54 -5.31 11.24 -12.62
N ASN A 55 -6.14 11.60 -13.61
CA ASN A 55 -6.72 10.62 -14.53
C ASN A 55 -5.65 9.86 -15.32
N GLN A 56 -4.62 10.56 -15.80
CA GLN A 56 -3.50 9.93 -16.51
C GLN A 56 -2.77 8.91 -15.62
N LEU A 57 -2.42 9.30 -14.39
CA LEU A 57 -1.71 8.43 -13.45
C LEU A 57 -2.58 7.23 -13.06
N THR A 58 -3.84 7.45 -12.72
CA THR A 58 -4.79 6.39 -12.34
C THR A 58 -4.98 5.37 -13.46
N GLN A 59 -5.16 5.81 -14.71
CA GLN A 59 -5.29 4.88 -15.84
C GLN A 59 -4.00 4.09 -16.10
N LYS A 60 -2.84 4.74 -16.08
CA LYS A 60 -1.55 4.07 -16.30
C LYS A 60 -1.28 3.04 -15.20
N LEU A 61 -1.48 3.42 -13.95
CA LEU A 61 -1.28 2.56 -12.79
C LEU A 61 -2.24 1.37 -12.80
N GLY A 62 -3.52 1.58 -13.09
CA GLY A 62 -4.51 0.50 -13.23
C GLY A 62 -4.12 -0.52 -14.31
N ASN A 63 -3.61 -0.06 -15.45
CA ASN A 63 -3.10 -0.95 -16.50
C ASN A 63 -1.87 -1.77 -16.07
N TYR A 64 -0.93 -1.16 -15.34
CA TYR A 64 0.23 -1.87 -14.80
C TYR A 64 -0.17 -2.91 -13.76
N LEU A 65 -1.00 -2.51 -12.78
CA LEU A 65 -1.52 -3.42 -11.76
C LEU A 65 -2.29 -4.59 -12.38
N GLY A 66 -3.14 -4.34 -13.39
CA GLY A 66 -3.86 -5.40 -14.11
C GLY A 66 -2.92 -6.44 -14.73
N LYS A 67 -1.86 -5.98 -15.42
CA LYS A 67 -0.85 -6.87 -16.02
C LYS A 67 -0.08 -7.66 -14.97
N LEU A 68 0.31 -7.03 -13.87
CA LEU A 68 1.05 -7.68 -12.79
C LEU A 68 0.21 -8.71 -12.03
N ARG A 69 -1.06 -8.38 -11.73
CA ARG A 69 -2.00 -9.33 -11.11
C ARG A 69 -2.21 -10.57 -11.98
N GLN A 70 -2.36 -10.39 -13.31
CA GLN A 70 -2.44 -11.53 -14.23
C GLN A 70 -1.15 -12.36 -14.24
N LYS A 71 0.02 -11.71 -14.17
CA LYS A 71 1.33 -12.38 -14.07
C LYS A 71 1.47 -13.17 -12.76
N SER A 72 1.05 -12.60 -11.63
CA SER A 72 1.03 -13.27 -10.32
C SER A 72 0.17 -14.52 -10.37
N LEU A 73 -1.06 -14.39 -10.89
CA LEU A 73 -2.00 -15.51 -11.03
C LEU A 73 -1.44 -16.64 -11.90
N ASN A 74 -0.78 -16.30 -13.01
CA ASN A 74 -0.12 -17.30 -13.86
C ASN A 74 1.02 -18.03 -13.15
N PHE A 75 1.78 -17.34 -12.28
CA PHE A 75 2.83 -17.97 -11.47
C PHE A 75 2.26 -18.84 -10.35
N GLU A 76 1.22 -18.38 -9.67
CA GLU A 76 0.50 -19.15 -8.65
C GLU A 76 -0.06 -20.46 -9.23
N GLN A 77 -0.69 -20.40 -10.42
CA GLN A 77 -1.16 -21.61 -11.12
C GLN A 77 -0.03 -22.59 -11.47
N ARG A 78 1.14 -22.08 -11.87
CA ARG A 78 2.32 -22.93 -12.14
C ARG A 78 2.88 -23.58 -10.87
N LEU A 79 2.82 -22.87 -9.74
CA LEU A 79 3.20 -23.42 -8.43
C LEU A 79 2.22 -24.50 -7.97
N GLN A 80 0.91 -24.27 -8.12
CA GLN A 80 -0.11 -25.29 -7.82
C GLN A 80 0.08 -26.58 -8.64
N GLN A 81 0.41 -26.46 -9.94
CA GLN A 81 0.76 -27.62 -10.77
C GLN A 81 2.04 -28.34 -10.29
N SER A 82 2.90 -27.63 -9.55
CA SER A 82 4.13 -28.16 -8.98
C SER A 82 3.95 -28.69 -7.56
N ASP A 83 2.82 -28.46 -6.90
CA ASP A 83 2.54 -29.00 -5.56
C ASP A 83 2.35 -30.53 -5.60
N GLN A 84 1.90 -31.07 -6.74
CA GLN A 84 1.90 -32.51 -7.02
C GLN A 84 3.32 -33.12 -7.17
N ALA A 85 4.39 -32.32 -7.08
CA ALA A 85 5.75 -32.82 -7.17
C ALA A 85 6.05 -33.86 -6.08
N ASP A 86 5.57 -33.64 -4.86
CA ASP A 86 5.84 -34.53 -3.73
C ASP A 86 5.07 -35.85 -3.86
N GLU A 87 3.87 -35.84 -4.46
CA GLU A 87 3.13 -37.06 -4.81
C GLU A 87 3.93 -37.97 -5.74
N TYR A 88 4.61 -37.42 -6.76
CA TYR A 88 5.45 -38.24 -7.64
C TYR A 88 6.64 -38.87 -6.93
N ARG A 89 7.18 -38.22 -5.89
CA ARG A 89 8.24 -38.80 -5.07
C ARG A 89 7.68 -39.94 -4.21
N GLN A 90 6.56 -39.72 -3.52
CA GLN A 90 5.89 -40.76 -2.72
C GLN A 90 5.54 -41.98 -3.57
N GLN A 91 4.99 -41.76 -4.78
CA GLN A 91 4.70 -42.84 -5.74
C GLN A 91 5.96 -43.58 -6.17
N ALA A 92 7.07 -42.88 -6.41
CA ALA A 92 8.33 -43.52 -6.77
C ALA A 92 8.91 -44.35 -5.61
N ASP A 93 8.86 -43.82 -4.39
CA ASP A 93 9.31 -44.49 -3.17
C ASP A 93 8.47 -45.76 -2.89
N LEU A 94 7.14 -45.67 -3.05
CA LEU A 94 6.21 -46.81 -2.95
C LEU A 94 6.51 -47.89 -4.00
N LEU A 95 6.66 -47.50 -5.26
CA LEU A 95 6.97 -48.43 -6.35
C LEU A 95 8.32 -49.14 -6.14
N MET A 96 9.30 -48.45 -5.55
CA MET A 96 10.60 -49.03 -5.21
C MET A 96 10.51 -50.00 -4.02
N ALA A 97 9.66 -49.72 -3.02
CA ALA A 97 9.52 -50.61 -1.87
C ALA A 97 8.78 -51.92 -2.22
N TYR A 98 7.75 -51.83 -3.06
CA TYR A 98 6.93 -52.98 -3.49
C TYR A 98 7.37 -53.54 -4.87
N LEU A 99 8.68 -53.51 -5.16
CA LEU A 99 9.25 -53.99 -6.42
C LEU A 99 8.87 -55.45 -6.77
N GLN A 100 8.63 -56.28 -5.75
CA GLN A 100 8.30 -57.70 -5.90
C GLN A 100 6.87 -57.93 -6.43
N ASP A 101 5.96 -56.98 -6.20
CA ASP A 101 4.55 -57.11 -6.58
C ASP A 101 4.30 -56.69 -8.04
N TRP A 102 5.32 -56.17 -8.71
CA TRP A 102 5.24 -55.72 -10.10
C TRP A 102 5.35 -56.89 -11.10
N GLN A 103 4.54 -56.83 -12.16
CA GLN A 103 4.57 -57.78 -13.28
C GLN A 103 4.76 -57.08 -14.63
N PRO A 104 5.42 -57.72 -15.62
CA PRO A 104 5.58 -57.17 -16.96
C PRO A 104 4.24 -56.85 -17.63
N GLY A 105 4.14 -55.67 -18.25
CA GLY A 105 2.95 -55.25 -19.01
C GLY A 105 1.84 -54.58 -18.19
N MET A 106 2.01 -54.42 -16.87
CA MET A 106 1.05 -53.70 -16.03
C MET A 106 0.94 -52.22 -16.43
N LYS A 107 -0.30 -51.70 -16.50
CA LYS A 107 -0.61 -50.28 -16.76
C LYS A 107 -0.81 -49.45 -15.49
N ALA A 108 -1.12 -50.11 -14.38
CA ALA A 108 -1.27 -49.51 -13.08
C ALA A 108 -1.02 -50.55 -11.99
N ILE A 109 -0.61 -50.10 -10.81
CA ILE A 109 -0.45 -50.92 -9.61
C ILE A 109 -1.07 -50.18 -8.42
N ALA A 110 -1.79 -50.88 -7.55
CA ALA A 110 -2.33 -50.34 -6.31
C ALA A 110 -1.45 -50.79 -5.15
N LEU A 111 -0.83 -49.84 -4.45
CA LEU A 111 0.11 -50.08 -3.35
C LEU A 111 -0.39 -49.42 -2.07
N GLN A 112 -0.10 -49.99 -0.91
CA GLN A 112 -0.45 -49.37 0.37
C GLN A 112 0.53 -48.24 0.71
N ASP A 113 -0.02 -47.07 0.99
CA ASP A 113 0.74 -45.92 1.48
C ASP A 113 1.32 -46.18 2.88
N PHE A 114 2.57 -45.79 3.10
CA PHE A 114 3.27 -45.95 4.37
C PHE A 114 2.67 -45.12 5.51
N GLU A 115 2.06 -43.98 5.20
CA GLU A 115 1.56 -43.05 6.22
C GLU A 115 0.07 -43.21 6.51
N THR A 116 -0.73 -43.52 5.48
CA THR A 116 -2.19 -43.51 5.59
C THR A 116 -2.83 -44.89 5.53
N ASP A 117 -2.07 -45.95 5.26
CA ASP A 117 -2.54 -47.33 5.00
C ASP A 117 -3.62 -47.43 3.90
N LYS A 118 -3.85 -46.34 3.14
CA LYS A 118 -4.82 -46.32 2.04
C LYS A 118 -4.15 -46.80 0.74
N PRO A 119 -4.89 -47.50 -0.13
CA PRO A 119 -4.36 -47.92 -1.42
C PRO A 119 -4.20 -46.72 -2.35
N VAL A 120 -2.97 -46.50 -2.82
CA VAL A 120 -2.59 -45.50 -3.83
C VAL A 120 -2.39 -46.20 -5.16
N THR A 121 -3.13 -45.76 -6.17
CA THR A 121 -3.02 -46.29 -7.54
C THR A 121 -1.97 -45.51 -8.34
N ILE A 122 -0.92 -46.18 -8.77
CA ILE A 122 0.18 -45.61 -9.54
C ILE A 122 0.07 -46.05 -11.00
N SER A 123 -0.01 -45.10 -11.93
CA SER A 123 0.02 -45.41 -13.37
C SER A 123 1.44 -45.75 -13.84
N LEU A 124 1.57 -46.84 -14.59
CA LEU A 124 2.84 -47.38 -15.08
C LEU A 124 2.86 -47.38 -16.62
N ASP A 125 4.04 -47.19 -17.18
CA ASP A 125 4.30 -47.42 -18.60
C ASP A 125 4.60 -48.91 -18.83
N PRO A 126 3.76 -49.64 -19.60
CA PRO A 126 3.93 -51.08 -19.83
C PRO A 126 5.22 -51.45 -20.57
N GLN A 127 5.84 -50.49 -21.26
CA GLN A 127 7.11 -50.70 -21.99
C GLN A 127 8.33 -50.58 -21.08
N LYS A 128 8.16 -50.13 -19.83
CA LYS A 128 9.23 -49.91 -18.86
C LYS A 128 9.12 -50.89 -17.71
N ASN A 129 10.26 -51.28 -17.13
CA ASN A 129 10.25 -52.04 -15.88
C ASN A 129 9.91 -51.15 -14.67
N ALA A 130 9.64 -51.74 -13.51
CA ALA A 130 9.30 -51.01 -12.29
C ALA A 130 10.34 -49.93 -11.91
N VAL A 131 11.63 -50.27 -11.99
CA VAL A 131 12.73 -49.35 -11.68
C VAL A 131 12.75 -48.15 -12.64
N GLN A 132 12.54 -48.38 -13.93
CA GLN A 132 12.48 -47.33 -14.95
C GLN A 132 11.24 -46.44 -14.78
N ASN A 133 10.10 -47.01 -14.39
CA ASN A 133 8.90 -46.26 -14.03
C ASN A 133 9.15 -45.37 -12.80
N ALA A 134 9.76 -45.91 -11.74
CA ALA A 134 10.15 -45.14 -10.55
C ALA A 134 11.15 -44.03 -10.89
N GLN A 135 12.17 -44.31 -11.71
CA GLN A 135 13.10 -43.29 -12.21
C GLN A 135 12.42 -42.18 -13.01
N ALA A 136 11.39 -42.51 -13.81
CA ALA A 136 10.62 -41.51 -14.53
C ALA A 136 9.83 -40.60 -13.58
N LEU A 137 9.23 -41.18 -12.53
CA LEU A 137 8.56 -40.44 -11.46
C LEU A 137 9.53 -39.51 -10.71
N TYR A 138 10.71 -40.01 -10.30
CA TYR A 138 11.76 -39.16 -9.70
C TYR A 138 12.23 -38.03 -10.63
N LYS A 139 12.40 -38.30 -11.93
CA LYS A 139 12.75 -37.27 -12.92
C LYS A 139 11.66 -36.19 -13.01
N ARG A 140 10.38 -36.59 -12.94
CA ARG A 140 9.24 -35.66 -12.94
C ARG A 140 9.22 -34.82 -11.67
N HIS A 141 9.40 -35.42 -10.50
CA HIS A 141 9.59 -34.72 -9.23
C HIS A 141 10.72 -33.69 -9.33
N GLN A 142 11.93 -34.10 -9.75
CA GLN A 142 13.09 -33.22 -9.87
C GLN A 142 12.85 -32.05 -10.85
N LYS A 143 12.09 -32.27 -11.92
CA LYS A 143 11.72 -31.22 -12.89
C LYS A 143 10.76 -30.21 -12.25
N LEU A 144 9.71 -30.68 -11.59
CA LEU A 144 8.72 -29.82 -10.93
C LEU A 144 9.34 -29.06 -9.75
N LYS A 145 10.18 -29.71 -8.94
CA LYS A 145 10.93 -29.06 -7.85
C LYS A 145 11.84 -27.94 -8.35
N ARG A 146 12.54 -28.16 -9.47
CA ARG A 146 13.36 -27.10 -10.11
C ARG A 146 12.50 -25.96 -10.64
N ALA A 147 11.36 -26.26 -11.27
CA ALA A 147 10.43 -25.24 -11.73
C ALA A 147 9.89 -24.40 -10.57
N ARG A 148 9.49 -25.05 -9.47
CA ARG A 148 9.05 -24.39 -8.23
C ARG A 148 10.12 -23.45 -7.67
N GLY A 149 11.35 -23.92 -7.52
CA GLY A 149 12.47 -23.10 -7.03
C GLY A 149 12.80 -21.89 -7.91
N ALA A 150 12.46 -21.94 -9.20
CA ALA A 150 12.61 -20.80 -10.12
C ALA A 150 11.40 -19.84 -10.11
N VAL A 151 10.18 -20.36 -9.91
CA VAL A 151 8.95 -19.56 -9.97
C VAL A 151 8.66 -18.86 -8.65
N GLU A 152 8.93 -19.47 -7.50
CA GLU A 152 8.73 -18.86 -6.17
C GLU A 152 9.40 -17.49 -6.00
N PRO A 153 10.70 -17.29 -6.33
CA PRO A 153 11.32 -15.97 -6.21
C PRO A 153 10.70 -14.94 -7.16
N LEU A 154 10.36 -15.35 -8.40
CA LEU A 154 9.69 -14.47 -9.36
C LEU A 154 8.31 -14.04 -8.89
N LEU A 155 7.56 -14.94 -8.24
CA LEU A 155 6.27 -14.61 -7.65
C LEU A 155 6.43 -13.60 -6.52
N LYS A 156 7.40 -13.79 -5.62
CA LYS A 156 7.70 -12.84 -4.54
C LYS A 156 8.07 -11.46 -5.06
N GLU A 157 8.86 -11.38 -6.12
CA GLU A 157 9.21 -10.10 -6.78
C GLU A 157 7.98 -9.40 -7.36
N VAL A 158 7.13 -10.14 -8.07
CA VAL A 158 5.88 -9.59 -8.64
C VAL A 158 4.91 -9.15 -7.54
N GLN A 159 4.79 -9.91 -6.46
CA GLN A 159 3.94 -9.54 -5.32
C GLN A 159 4.45 -8.29 -4.60
N ALA A 160 5.76 -8.17 -4.37
CA ALA A 160 6.36 -6.96 -3.81
C ALA A 160 6.15 -5.74 -4.73
N GLU A 161 6.19 -5.95 -6.04
CA GLU A 161 5.91 -4.91 -7.02
C GLU A 161 4.43 -4.48 -7.01
N ILE A 162 3.50 -5.43 -6.91
CA ILE A 162 2.07 -5.15 -6.74
C ILE A 162 1.83 -4.34 -5.47
N GLN A 163 2.40 -4.77 -4.33
CA GLN A 163 2.26 -4.07 -3.04
C GLN A 163 2.71 -2.61 -3.13
N TYR A 164 3.86 -2.36 -3.77
CA TYR A 164 4.34 -1.01 -4.00
C TYR A 164 3.38 -0.17 -4.86
N LEU A 165 2.88 -0.72 -5.97
CA LEU A 165 1.96 0.04 -6.82
C LEU A 165 0.58 0.24 -6.17
N GLU A 166 0.13 -0.69 -5.33
CA GLU A 166 -1.09 -0.52 -4.52
C GLU A 166 -0.92 0.58 -3.46
N GLN A 167 0.28 0.76 -2.94
CA GLN A 167 0.62 1.88 -2.06
C GLN A 167 0.50 3.24 -2.77
N VAL A 168 1.03 3.32 -4.00
CA VAL A 168 0.86 4.50 -4.85
C VAL A 168 -0.61 4.71 -5.21
N GLU A 169 -1.35 3.65 -5.54
CA GLU A 169 -2.78 3.72 -5.84
C GLU A 169 -3.59 4.27 -4.65
N ALA A 170 -3.28 3.81 -3.43
CA ALA A 170 -3.92 4.29 -2.22
C ALA A 170 -3.69 5.79 -2.03
N SER A 171 -2.46 6.27 -2.27
CA SER A 171 -2.12 7.69 -2.19
C SER A 171 -2.90 8.52 -3.23
N LEU A 172 -3.05 8.01 -4.47
CA LEU A 172 -3.83 8.68 -5.52
C LEU A 172 -5.33 8.75 -5.20
N LYS A 173 -5.90 7.70 -4.61
CA LYS A 173 -7.31 7.66 -4.19
C LYS A 173 -7.62 8.60 -3.04
N LEU A 174 -6.63 8.98 -2.24
CA LEU A 174 -6.80 10.00 -1.21
C LEU A 174 -6.89 11.41 -1.82
N LEU A 175 -6.37 11.59 -3.03
CA LEU A 175 -6.35 12.84 -3.79
C LEU A 175 -7.42 12.84 -4.90
N ASP A 176 -8.66 12.43 -4.58
CA ASP A 176 -9.74 12.39 -5.58
C ASP A 176 -10.24 13.79 -5.99
N THR A 177 -10.13 14.78 -5.10
CA THR A 177 -10.55 16.17 -5.30
C THR A 177 -9.37 17.14 -5.16
N TYR A 178 -9.43 18.25 -5.90
CA TYR A 178 -8.49 19.35 -5.74
C TYR A 178 -9.03 20.33 -4.70
N ASP A 179 -8.47 20.30 -3.49
CA ASP A 179 -8.86 21.17 -2.39
C ASP A 179 -7.78 22.23 -2.10
N THR A 180 -6.52 21.85 -2.22
CA THR A 180 -5.36 22.70 -1.89
C THR A 180 -4.28 22.66 -2.99
N PRO A 181 -3.49 23.74 -3.17
CA PRO A 181 -2.35 23.75 -4.08
C PRO A 181 -1.36 22.60 -3.84
N GLU A 182 -1.21 22.18 -2.58
CA GLU A 182 -0.34 21.09 -2.17
C GLU A 182 -0.80 19.73 -2.73
N ASP A 183 -2.08 19.56 -3.06
CA ASP A 183 -2.58 18.32 -3.66
C ASP A 183 -2.04 18.14 -5.08
N LEU A 184 -1.95 19.23 -5.86
CA LEU A 184 -1.33 19.22 -7.18
C LEU A 184 0.17 18.93 -7.09
N GLN A 185 0.85 19.53 -6.12
CA GLN A 185 2.27 19.28 -5.84
C GLN A 185 2.51 17.82 -5.44
N THR A 186 1.64 17.25 -4.61
CA THR A 186 1.70 15.84 -4.22
C THR A 186 1.55 14.92 -5.44
N LEU A 187 0.64 15.22 -6.38
CA LEU A 187 0.52 14.46 -7.62
C LEU A 187 1.77 14.57 -8.51
N GLN A 188 2.41 15.74 -8.56
CA GLN A 188 3.66 15.93 -9.27
C GLN A 188 4.79 15.09 -8.64
N GLU A 189 4.88 15.05 -7.31
CA GLU A 189 5.82 14.19 -6.59
C GLU A 189 5.59 12.70 -6.88
N ILE A 190 4.33 12.25 -6.88
CA ILE A 190 3.97 10.86 -7.23
C ILE A 190 4.38 10.55 -8.68
N ARG A 191 4.16 11.49 -9.61
CA ARG A 191 4.60 11.34 -11.00
C ARG A 191 6.13 11.21 -11.07
N GLU A 192 6.86 12.07 -10.39
CA GLU A 192 8.32 12.04 -10.36
C GLU A 192 8.86 10.75 -9.73
N GLU A 193 8.22 10.25 -8.67
CA GLU A 193 8.52 8.95 -8.07
C GLU A 193 8.35 7.82 -9.09
N LEU A 194 7.21 7.80 -9.80
CA LEU A 194 6.94 6.79 -10.83
C LEU A 194 7.91 6.88 -12.02
N ILE A 195 8.34 8.07 -12.41
CA ILE A 195 9.40 8.26 -13.42
C ILE A 195 10.74 7.73 -12.89
N GLY A 196 11.10 8.07 -11.65
CA GLY A 196 12.35 7.64 -11.01
C GLY A 196 12.45 6.12 -10.82
N GLN A 197 11.31 5.45 -10.65
CA GLN A 197 11.21 3.99 -10.60
C GLN A 197 11.05 3.32 -11.98
N GLY A 198 10.94 4.10 -13.07
CA GLY A 198 10.86 3.59 -14.44
C GLY A 198 9.47 3.12 -14.89
N TYR A 199 8.39 3.45 -14.16
CA TYR A 199 7.01 3.14 -14.57
C TYR A 199 6.47 4.10 -15.63
N LEU A 200 6.99 5.33 -15.63
CA LEU A 200 6.63 6.39 -16.57
C LEU A 200 7.88 6.89 -17.29
N GLU A 201 7.72 7.22 -18.56
CA GLU A 201 8.76 7.89 -19.33
C GLU A 201 8.89 9.35 -18.87
N ALA A 202 10.14 9.80 -18.72
CA ALA A 202 10.40 11.21 -18.49
C ALA A 202 9.97 12.01 -19.72
N PRO A 203 9.37 13.19 -19.56
CA PRO A 203 9.11 14.06 -20.70
C PRO A 203 10.43 14.44 -21.40
N ASP A 204 10.44 14.41 -22.73
CA ASP A 204 11.55 14.89 -23.54
C ASP A 204 11.76 16.38 -23.28
N GLN A 205 12.88 16.70 -22.60
CA GLN A 205 13.40 18.03 -22.28
C GLN A 205 12.60 18.91 -21.29
N GLY A 206 13.30 19.36 -20.24
CA GLY A 206 13.23 20.77 -19.86
C GLY A 206 12.32 21.22 -18.71
N SER A 207 11.72 20.34 -17.92
CA SER A 207 11.06 20.77 -16.67
C SER A 207 11.41 19.87 -15.50
N ARG A 208 12.64 20.04 -14.99
CA ARG A 208 12.88 19.87 -13.56
C ARG A 208 12.66 21.24 -12.93
N THR A 209 11.41 21.64 -12.78
CA THR A 209 11.09 22.59 -11.71
C THR A 209 11.54 21.92 -10.43
N SER A 210 12.49 22.52 -9.71
CA SER A 210 12.69 22.20 -8.30
C SER A 210 11.42 22.62 -7.57
N SER A 211 10.39 21.78 -7.64
CA SER A 211 9.21 21.92 -6.82
C SER A 211 9.68 21.81 -5.38
N GLU A 212 9.27 22.78 -4.56
CA GLU A 212 9.37 22.61 -3.11
C GLU A 212 8.69 21.28 -2.73
N GLU A 213 9.14 20.62 -1.67
CA GLU A 213 8.45 19.40 -1.22
C GLU A 213 7.13 19.82 -0.56
N SER A 214 6.03 19.18 -0.93
CA SER A 214 4.75 19.36 -0.25
C SER A 214 4.86 18.89 1.19
N GLN A 215 4.18 19.63 2.08
CA GLN A 215 4.23 19.32 3.50
C GLN A 215 3.35 18.09 3.83
N PRO A 216 3.74 17.27 4.81
CA PRO A 216 2.88 16.21 5.32
C PRO A 216 1.61 16.81 5.95
N TYR A 217 0.52 16.03 6.03
CA TYR A 217 -0.66 16.48 6.78
C TYR A 217 -0.30 16.59 8.27
N GLN A 218 -0.73 17.69 8.90
CA GLN A 218 -0.44 17.97 10.30
C GLN A 218 -1.71 18.03 11.13
N TYR A 219 -1.71 17.29 12.23
CA TYR A 219 -2.79 17.21 13.20
C TYR A 219 -2.26 17.45 14.62
N ARG A 220 -3.17 17.80 15.52
CA ARG A 220 -2.93 17.81 16.96
C ARG A 220 -3.82 16.78 17.62
N THR A 221 -3.21 15.91 18.40
CA THR A 221 -3.92 14.95 19.27
C THR A 221 -4.68 15.67 20.39
N PRO A 222 -5.65 15.02 21.06
CA PRO A 222 -6.36 15.60 22.20
C PRO A 222 -5.46 16.15 23.30
N SER A 223 -4.34 15.49 23.60
CA SER A 223 -3.35 15.96 24.58
C SER A 223 -2.39 17.03 24.04
N GLY A 224 -2.53 17.41 22.77
CA GLY A 224 -1.77 18.49 22.13
C GLY A 224 -0.47 18.07 21.46
N PHE A 225 -0.16 16.77 21.39
CA PHE A 225 0.97 16.25 20.63
C PHE A 225 0.78 16.44 19.12
N GLU A 226 1.88 16.73 18.43
CA GLU A 226 1.92 16.86 16.99
C GLU A 226 1.87 15.49 16.30
N LEU A 227 1.06 15.38 15.25
CA LEU A 227 0.91 14.17 14.46
C LEU A 227 1.09 14.51 12.98
N LEU A 228 2.04 13.82 12.34
CA LEU A 228 2.41 14.03 10.94
C LEU A 228 2.01 12.82 10.10
N ILE A 229 1.45 13.04 8.92
CA ILE A 229 1.01 11.97 8.00
C ILE A 229 1.58 12.22 6.62
N GLY A 230 2.25 11.23 6.05
CA GLY A 230 2.81 11.36 4.71
C GLY A 230 1.71 11.32 3.63
N ARG A 231 1.80 12.22 2.65
CA ARG A 231 0.86 12.28 1.52
C ARG A 231 1.20 11.29 0.40
N ASN A 232 2.46 10.86 0.34
CA ASN A 232 2.99 9.92 -0.65
C ASN A 232 4.17 9.11 -0.07
N ASN A 233 4.73 8.18 -0.85
CA ASN A 233 5.78 7.29 -0.38
C ASN A 233 7.11 7.99 -0.09
N ARG A 234 7.45 9.04 -0.85
CA ARG A 234 8.64 9.84 -0.59
C ARG A 234 8.55 10.53 0.78
N GLN A 235 7.40 11.12 1.09
CA GLN A 235 7.15 11.70 2.41
C GLN A 235 7.10 10.65 3.50
N ASN A 236 6.51 9.48 3.26
CA ASN A 236 6.51 8.37 4.20
C ASN A 236 7.94 7.97 4.61
N ASP A 237 8.84 7.85 3.63
CA ASP A 237 10.26 7.55 3.88
C ASP A 237 10.94 8.68 4.67
N GLN A 238 10.68 9.93 4.31
CA GLN A 238 11.24 11.10 5.01
C GLN A 238 10.77 11.15 6.47
N LEU A 239 9.47 11.00 6.71
CA LEU A 239 8.88 10.97 8.04
C LEU A 239 9.50 9.85 8.89
N THR A 240 9.59 8.65 8.33
CA THR A 240 9.98 7.45 9.08
C THR A 240 11.47 7.39 9.35
N PHE A 241 12.31 7.76 8.38
CA PHE A 241 13.76 7.51 8.45
C PHE A 241 14.60 8.76 8.62
N ARG A 242 14.03 9.97 8.48
CA ARG A 242 14.76 11.25 8.66
C ARG A 242 14.16 12.12 9.75
N THR A 243 12.84 12.24 9.80
CA THR A 243 12.15 13.13 10.75
C THR A 243 11.97 12.49 12.11
N ALA A 244 11.63 11.19 12.15
CA ALA A 244 11.34 10.45 13.37
C ALA A 244 12.49 10.49 14.37
N GLY A 245 12.16 10.83 15.63
CA GLY A 245 13.06 10.75 16.77
C GLY A 245 12.90 9.45 17.57
N ASP A 246 13.79 9.23 18.54
CA ASP A 246 13.83 8.00 19.34
C ASP A 246 12.61 7.80 20.25
N TYR A 247 11.92 8.89 20.61
CA TYR A 247 10.75 8.87 21.49
C TYR A 247 9.42 8.83 20.73
N ASP A 248 9.44 9.07 19.42
CA ASP A 248 8.23 9.15 18.61
C ASP A 248 7.58 7.76 18.47
N LEU A 249 6.31 7.74 18.06
CA LEU A 249 5.61 6.50 17.69
C LEU A 249 5.24 6.53 16.21
N TRP A 250 5.57 5.45 15.51
CA TRP A 250 5.24 5.22 14.12
C TRP A 250 4.02 4.31 14.01
N PHE A 251 3.07 4.66 13.15
CA PHE A 251 1.86 3.91 12.88
C PHE A 251 1.69 3.66 11.38
N HIS A 252 1.13 2.50 11.05
CA HIS A 252 0.75 2.13 9.69
C HIS A 252 -0.32 1.04 9.73
N THR A 253 -1.12 0.92 8.67
CA THR A 253 -2.10 -0.15 8.59
C THR A 253 -1.45 -1.53 8.45
N GLN A 254 -2.01 -2.55 9.08
CA GLN A 254 -1.50 -3.91 8.98
C GLN A 254 -1.82 -4.50 7.61
N GLU A 255 -0.81 -5.02 6.91
CA GLU A 255 -0.91 -5.77 5.64
C GLU A 255 -1.54 -5.04 4.43
N ILE A 256 -2.12 -3.86 4.62
CA ILE A 256 -2.72 -3.06 3.56
C ILE A 256 -1.96 -1.75 3.37
N ALA A 257 -2.05 -1.23 2.14
CA ALA A 257 -1.46 0.04 1.76
C ALA A 257 -2.06 1.23 2.53
N GLY A 258 -1.21 2.12 3.04
CA GLY A 258 -1.61 3.34 3.73
C GLY A 258 -0.47 4.28 4.09
N SER A 259 -0.78 5.51 4.48
CA SER A 259 0.22 6.51 4.86
C SER A 259 0.96 6.13 6.14
N HIS A 260 2.23 6.55 6.23
CA HIS A 260 2.98 6.47 7.49
C HIS A 260 2.54 7.64 8.37
N VAL A 261 2.16 7.33 9.61
CA VAL A 261 1.75 8.32 10.61
C VAL A 261 2.81 8.36 11.71
N LEU A 262 3.28 9.55 12.05
CA LEU A 262 4.28 9.79 13.07
C LEU A 262 3.68 10.65 14.18
N LEU A 263 3.55 10.08 15.38
CA LEU A 263 3.18 10.81 16.59
C LEU A 263 4.45 11.31 17.28
N ARG A 264 4.58 12.63 17.38
CA ARG A 264 5.76 13.31 17.92
C ARG A 264 5.67 13.39 19.43
N LEU A 265 6.64 12.79 20.13
CA LEU A 265 6.67 12.78 21.59
C LEU A 265 7.91 13.48 22.11
N GLN A 266 7.72 14.24 23.19
CA GLN A 266 8.84 14.82 23.92
C GLN A 266 9.47 13.77 24.85
N PRO A 267 10.76 13.91 25.21
CA PRO A 267 11.41 12.99 26.14
C PRO A 267 10.62 12.86 27.45
N GLY A 268 10.25 11.62 27.81
CA GLY A 268 9.49 11.32 29.04
C GLY A 268 7.97 11.52 28.93
N ALA A 269 7.45 12.01 27.80
CA ALA A 269 6.01 12.05 27.55
C ALA A 269 5.49 10.65 27.21
N VAL A 270 4.35 10.28 27.77
CA VAL A 270 3.62 9.05 27.43
C VAL A 270 2.28 9.48 26.85
N PRO A 271 1.94 9.09 25.61
CA PRO A 271 0.65 9.41 25.02
C PRO A 271 -0.45 8.63 25.74
N ASP A 272 -1.58 9.28 25.95
CA ASP A 272 -2.75 8.62 26.52
C ASP A 272 -3.42 7.72 25.46
N GLU A 273 -4.29 6.81 25.91
CA GLU A 273 -5.02 5.90 25.01
C GLU A 273 -5.84 6.66 23.95
N ALA A 274 -6.35 7.85 24.31
CA ALA A 274 -7.04 8.73 23.37
C ALA A 274 -6.14 9.25 22.25
N ASP A 275 -4.87 9.56 22.53
CA ASP A 275 -3.91 10.03 21.53
C ASP A 275 -3.48 8.90 20.59
N LEU A 276 -3.29 7.70 21.15
CA LEU A 276 -2.99 6.49 20.37
C LEU A 276 -4.17 6.12 19.46
N GLN A 277 -5.40 6.19 19.96
CA GLN A 277 -6.60 5.93 19.17
C GLN A 277 -6.77 6.99 18.07
N PHE A 278 -6.53 8.26 18.37
CA PHE A 278 -6.57 9.35 17.40
C PHE A 278 -5.59 9.11 16.24
N ALA A 279 -4.36 8.68 16.55
CA ALA A 279 -3.37 8.32 15.54
C ALA A 279 -3.77 7.10 14.71
N ALA A 280 -4.33 6.06 15.36
CA ALA A 280 -4.80 4.86 14.68
C ALA A 280 -5.99 5.14 13.74
N ASP A 281 -6.94 5.98 14.15
CA ASP A 281 -8.07 6.39 13.33
C ASP A 281 -7.62 7.13 12.07
N LEU A 282 -6.62 8.02 12.19
CA LEU A 282 -6.04 8.72 11.05
C LEU A 282 -5.24 7.80 10.14
N ALA A 283 -4.42 6.89 10.69
CA ALA A 283 -3.72 5.89 9.90
C ALA A 283 -4.70 5.00 9.10
N ALA A 284 -5.81 4.61 9.71
CA ALA A 284 -6.88 3.89 9.03
C ALA A 284 -7.57 4.75 7.95
N HIS A 285 -7.81 6.03 8.23
CA HIS A 285 -8.44 6.96 7.28
C HIS A 285 -7.59 7.18 6.03
N TYR A 286 -6.28 7.37 6.19
CA TYR A 286 -5.31 7.55 5.11
C TYR A 286 -4.76 6.21 4.60
N SER A 287 -5.64 5.22 4.45
CA SER A 287 -5.28 3.89 3.93
C SER A 287 -6.28 3.38 2.90
N ARG A 288 -5.95 2.26 2.26
CA ARG A 288 -6.90 1.52 1.41
C ARG A 288 -8.14 1.06 2.17
N GLY A 289 -8.06 0.94 3.50
CA GLY A 289 -9.15 0.55 4.39
C GLY A 289 -10.10 1.69 4.80
N ARG A 290 -10.02 2.87 4.18
CA ARG A 290 -10.81 4.07 4.55
C ARG A 290 -12.33 3.84 4.60
N GLN A 291 -12.85 2.91 3.80
CA GLN A 291 -14.28 2.58 3.74
C GLN A 291 -14.71 1.45 4.68
N SER A 292 -13.76 0.81 5.38
CA SER A 292 -14.05 -0.24 6.35
C SER A 292 -14.55 0.33 7.67
N ASP A 293 -15.28 -0.46 8.45
CA ASP A 293 -15.72 -0.03 9.80
C ASP A 293 -14.54 0.09 10.76
N GLN A 294 -13.62 -0.87 10.71
CA GLN A 294 -12.40 -0.90 11.50
C GLN A 294 -11.25 -1.47 10.67
N VAL A 295 -10.04 -0.97 10.93
CA VAL A 295 -8.81 -1.41 10.27
C VAL A 295 -7.76 -1.70 11.33
N PRO A 296 -7.06 -2.86 11.28
CA PRO A 296 -5.93 -3.10 12.16
C PRO A 296 -4.78 -2.16 11.80
N VAL A 297 -4.29 -1.43 12.80
CA VAL A 297 -3.18 -0.48 12.70
C VAL A 297 -2.07 -0.97 13.60
N VAL A 298 -0.89 -1.17 13.03
CA VAL A 298 0.31 -1.45 13.79
C VAL A 298 0.93 -0.14 14.26
N TYR A 299 1.47 -0.14 15.47
CA TYR A 299 2.33 0.93 15.94
C TYR A 299 3.55 0.39 16.68
N THR A 300 4.67 1.09 16.53
CA THR A 300 5.94 0.76 17.19
C THR A 300 6.84 2.00 17.25
N GLU A 301 7.95 1.89 17.96
CA GLU A 301 8.98 2.92 17.97
C GLU A 301 9.74 2.92 16.62
N PRO A 302 10.11 4.09 16.07
CA PRO A 302 10.82 4.20 14.79
C PRO A 302 12.10 3.35 14.70
N LYS A 303 12.81 3.15 15.82
CA LYS A 303 14.01 2.28 15.87
C LYS A 303 13.76 0.82 15.51
N ASN A 304 12.51 0.36 15.62
CA ASN A 304 12.11 -0.99 15.24
C ASN A 304 11.66 -1.09 13.77
N VAL A 305 11.64 0.04 13.06
CA VAL A 305 11.28 0.13 11.64
C VAL A 305 12.55 0.29 10.82
N TYR A 306 12.73 -0.55 9.80
CA TYR A 306 13.90 -0.49 8.92
C TYR A 306 13.52 -0.71 7.46
N LYS A 307 14.27 -0.04 6.58
CA LYS A 307 14.15 -0.17 5.13
C LYS A 307 15.21 -1.15 4.59
N PRO A 308 14.82 -2.25 3.92
CA PRO A 308 15.78 -3.12 3.26
C PRO A 308 16.58 -2.39 2.18
N LYS A 309 17.85 -2.76 1.99
CA LYS A 309 18.68 -2.18 0.93
C LYS A 309 18.06 -2.48 -0.44
N GLY A 310 17.83 -1.43 -1.22
CA GLY A 310 17.21 -1.53 -2.55
C GLY A 310 15.68 -1.65 -2.53
N ALA A 311 15.02 -1.56 -1.37
CA ALA A 311 13.57 -1.51 -1.30
C ALA A 311 13.02 -0.22 -1.93
N LYS A 312 11.84 -0.33 -2.54
CA LYS A 312 11.14 0.81 -3.15
C LYS A 312 10.72 1.84 -2.08
N PRO A 313 10.49 3.11 -2.47
CA PRO A 313 9.98 4.12 -1.55
C PRO A 313 8.71 3.69 -0.84
N GLY A 314 8.53 4.11 0.42
CA GLY A 314 7.37 3.78 1.25
C GLY A 314 7.40 2.35 1.82
N MET A 315 8.29 1.48 1.37
CA MET A 315 8.39 0.12 1.91
C MET A 315 9.17 0.11 3.22
N ALA A 316 8.50 -0.31 4.29
CA ALA A 316 9.08 -0.45 5.62
C ALA A 316 8.83 -1.85 6.18
N ILE A 317 9.83 -2.41 6.87
CA ILE A 317 9.69 -3.61 7.67
C ILE A 317 9.78 -3.20 9.13
N TYR A 318 8.84 -3.66 9.94
CA TYR A 318 8.79 -3.38 11.36
C TYR A 318 8.91 -4.66 12.19
N LYS A 319 9.26 -4.49 13.47
CA LYS A 319 9.32 -5.54 14.48
C LYS A 319 8.71 -5.01 15.77
N LYS A 320 8.34 -5.92 16.68
CA LYS A 320 7.82 -5.56 18.02
C LYS A 320 6.64 -4.59 17.92
N GLU A 321 5.72 -4.92 17.03
CA GLU A 321 4.51 -4.17 16.78
C GLU A 321 3.46 -4.43 17.85
N ARG A 322 2.63 -3.42 18.09
CA ARG A 322 1.38 -3.53 18.84
C ARG A 322 0.26 -3.16 17.88
N ILE A 323 -0.90 -3.78 18.04
CA ILE A 323 -2.05 -3.59 17.13
C ILE A 323 -3.13 -2.80 17.87
N LEU A 324 -3.67 -1.80 17.19
CA LEU A 324 -4.86 -1.04 17.55
C LEU A 324 -5.88 -1.12 16.43
N TRP A 325 -7.15 -1.04 16.76
CA TRP A 325 -8.23 -1.00 15.77
C TRP A 325 -8.60 0.45 15.49
N GLY A 326 -8.15 0.97 14.34
CA GLY A 326 -8.48 2.32 13.88
C GLY A 326 -9.87 2.39 13.25
N ARG A 327 -10.58 3.49 13.49
CA ARG A 327 -11.91 3.79 12.93
C ARG A 327 -11.80 4.90 11.89
N PRO A 328 -11.78 4.58 10.60
CA PRO A 328 -11.49 5.58 9.56
C PRO A 328 -12.57 6.66 9.43
N GLN A 329 -13.83 6.35 9.76
CA GLN A 329 -14.90 7.36 9.80
C GLN A 329 -14.68 8.41 10.89
N SER A 330 -14.15 8.01 12.05
CA SER A 330 -13.79 8.93 13.12
C SER A 330 -12.61 9.81 12.69
N GLY A 331 -11.60 9.21 12.06
CA GLY A 331 -10.45 9.93 11.49
C GLY A 331 -10.83 11.03 10.51
N GLY A 332 -11.83 10.79 9.66
CA GLY A 332 -12.31 11.78 8.69
C GLY A 332 -13.02 13.00 9.27
N ASN A 333 -13.43 12.94 10.55
CA ASN A 333 -14.06 14.06 11.23
C ASN A 333 -13.05 14.95 11.97
N TYR A 334 -11.79 14.52 12.07
CA TYR A 334 -10.75 15.29 12.72
C TYR A 334 -10.29 16.44 11.81
N ARG A 335 -10.02 17.60 12.41
CA ARG A 335 -9.59 18.79 11.68
C ARG A 335 -8.07 18.87 11.66
N MET A 336 -7.53 19.16 10.49
CA MET A 336 -6.12 19.52 10.33
C MET A 336 -5.82 20.83 11.05
N VAL A 337 -4.56 21.00 11.44
CA VAL A 337 -4.08 22.29 11.90
C VAL A 337 -3.88 23.16 10.65
N ASP A 338 -4.50 24.35 10.62
CA ASP A 338 -4.19 25.34 9.59
C ASP A 338 -2.73 25.78 9.78
N VAL A 339 -1.83 25.23 8.96
CA VAL A 339 -0.46 25.73 8.84
C VAL A 339 -0.54 26.98 7.95
N SER A 340 -1.13 28.06 8.48
CA SER A 340 -0.97 29.38 7.85
C SER A 340 0.45 29.87 8.14
N PRO A 341 1.25 30.25 7.12
CA PRO A 341 2.52 30.92 7.33
C PRO A 341 2.36 32.31 7.96
#